data_AF-J9AU51-F1
#
_entry.id   AF-J9AU51-F1
#
_cell.length_a   1.000
_cell.length_b   1.000
_cell.length_c   1.000
_cell.angle_alpha   90.00
_cell.angle_beta   90.00
_cell.angle_gamma   90.00
#
_symmetry.space_group_name_H-M   'P 1'
#
loop_
_entity.id
_entity.type
_entity.pdbx_description
1 polymer ?
#
loop_
_entity_poly.entity_id
_entity_poly.type
_entity_poly.pdbx_seq_one_letter_code
_entity_poly.pdbx_strand_id
1 'polypeptide(L)'
;MEGKLEKLPLEAAEAYWYQRPLKSRIGSKVSEQSKVISNRQYLEDKREKLEKLVVEEGEKTITRPEDWGGYRLCPNYFEFWQGQSDRIHDRIVFEKKGNEMEWLIKRLSP
;
A
#
# COMPACT_ATOMS: atom_id res chain seq x y z
N MET A 1 10.24 -9.98 -4.87
CA MET A 1 9.76 -10.77 -3.70
C MET A 1 8.37 -11.28 -4.01
N GLU A 2 8.04 -12.48 -3.53
CA GLU A 2 6.73 -13.11 -3.74
C GLU A 2 6.19 -13.64 -2.41
N GLY A 3 4.87 -13.79 -2.32
CA GLY A 3 4.24 -14.26 -1.10
C GLY A 3 2.72 -14.10 -1.11
N LYS A 4 2.11 -14.58 -0.03
CA LYS A 4 0.67 -14.44 0.19
C LYS A 4 0.35 -13.04 0.69
N LEU A 5 -0.70 -12.42 0.15
CA LEU A 5 -1.25 -11.18 0.70
C LEU A 5 -2.27 -11.48 1.80
N GLU A 6 -2.19 -10.72 2.88
CA GLU A 6 -3.15 -10.74 3.98
C GLU A 6 -3.66 -9.32 4.20
N LYS A 7 -4.99 -9.17 4.33
CA LYS A 7 -5.59 -7.89 4.67
C LYS A 7 -5.23 -7.54 6.12
N LEU A 8 -4.81 -6.31 6.36
CA LEU A 8 -4.52 -5.86 7.72
C LEU A 8 -5.82 -5.76 8.55
N PRO A 9 -5.74 -5.96 9.88
CA PRO A 9 -6.82 -5.65 10.79
C PRO A 9 -7.27 -4.20 10.65
N LEU A 10 -8.55 -3.94 10.92
CA LEU A 10 -9.16 -2.64 10.74
C LEU A 10 -8.49 -1.58 11.63
N GLU A 11 -8.15 -1.98 12.85
CA GLU A 11 -7.55 -1.15 13.89
C GLU A 11 -6.15 -0.69 13.47
N ALA A 12 -5.38 -1.57 12.82
CA ALA A 12 -4.06 -1.24 12.31
C ALA A 12 -4.15 -0.26 11.11
N ALA A 13 -5.11 -0.49 10.21
CA ALA A 13 -5.37 0.42 9.10
C ALA A 13 -5.84 1.79 9.60
N GLU A 14 -6.73 1.82 10.59
CA GLU A 14 -7.26 3.06 11.18
C GLU A 14 -6.19 3.87 11.91
N ALA A 15 -5.40 3.21 12.76
CA ALA A 15 -4.28 3.86 13.45
C ALA A 15 -3.29 4.49 12.46
N TYR A 16 -2.92 3.76 11.40
CA TYR A 16 -2.06 4.31 10.36
C TYR A 16 -2.73 5.44 9.57
N TRP A 17 -4.02 5.33 9.28
CA TRP A 17 -4.75 6.35 8.53
C TRP A 17 -4.77 7.70 9.25
N TYR A 18 -5.00 7.72 10.57
CA TYR A 18 -5.02 8.94 11.37
C TYR A 18 -3.64 9.59 11.53
N GLN A 19 -2.54 8.85 11.36
CA GLN A 19 -1.18 9.41 11.34
C GLN A 19 -0.86 10.16 10.04
N ARG A 20 -1.65 9.97 8.98
CA ARG A 20 -1.42 10.62 7.68
C ARG A 20 -1.75 12.12 7.77
N PRO A 21 -1.03 12.99 7.03
CA PRO A 21 -1.36 14.40 6.93
C PRO A 21 -2.82 14.60 6.51
N LEU A 22 -3.48 15.63 7.03
CA LEU A 22 -4.89 15.92 6.76
C LEU A 22 -5.22 15.91 5.25
N LYS A 23 -4.39 16.55 4.42
CA LYS A 23 -4.57 16.55 2.95
C LYS A 23 -4.60 15.14 2.34
N SER A 24 -3.80 14.22 2.88
CA SER A 24 -3.79 12.81 2.46
C SER A 24 -5.05 12.06 2.91
N ARG A 25 -5.56 12.38 4.10
CA ARG A 25 -6.84 11.85 4.62
C ARG A 25 -8.03 12.32 3.78
N ILE A 26 -8.10 13.62 3.48
CA ILE A 26 -9.09 14.21 2.56
C ILE A 26 -8.98 13.56 1.18
N GLY A 27 -7.77 13.46 0.62
CA GLY A 27 -7.55 12.83 -0.68
C GLY A 27 -8.07 11.39 -0.78
N SER A 28 -7.90 10.60 0.28
CA SER A 28 -8.50 9.24 0.33
C SER A 28 -10.02 9.23 0.38
N LYS A 29 -10.68 10.30 0.83
CA LYS A 29 -12.14 10.42 0.87
C LYS A 29 -12.71 11.00 -0.43
N VAL A 30 -11.93 11.82 -1.14
CA VAL A 30 -12.30 12.41 -2.44
C VAL A 30 -12.33 11.35 -3.55
N SER A 31 -11.33 10.47 -3.57
CA SER A 31 -11.09 9.54 -4.68
C SER A 31 -11.69 8.16 -4.42
N GLU A 32 -12.72 7.79 -5.19
CA GLU A 32 -13.13 6.39 -5.35
C GLU A 32 -12.18 5.73 -6.35
N GLN A 33 -11.07 5.20 -5.84
CA GLN A 33 -9.92 4.78 -6.65
C GLN A 33 -10.33 3.84 -7.80
N SER A 34 -9.84 4.15 -9.00
CA SER A 34 -10.07 3.39 -10.25
C SER A 34 -11.49 3.40 -10.81
N LYS A 35 -12.44 4.14 -10.21
CA LYS A 35 -13.78 4.34 -10.81
C LYS A 35 -13.75 5.44 -11.89
N VAL A 36 -14.59 5.28 -12.91
CA VAL A 36 -14.80 6.30 -13.94
C VAL A 36 -15.51 7.51 -13.33
N ILE A 37 -15.01 8.71 -13.64
CA ILE A 37 -15.57 9.99 -13.22
C ILE A 37 -15.77 10.89 -14.43
N SER A 38 -16.59 11.94 -14.30
CA SER A 38 -16.93 12.84 -15.40
C SER A 38 -15.75 13.69 -15.88
N ASN A 39 -14.97 14.25 -14.95
CA ASN A 39 -13.83 15.12 -15.22
C ASN A 39 -13.05 15.42 -13.92
N ARG A 40 -12.01 16.25 -14.03
CA ARG A 40 -11.21 16.70 -12.88
C ARG A 40 -12.00 17.56 -11.88
N GLN A 41 -12.87 18.46 -12.36
CA GLN A 41 -13.62 19.40 -11.52
C GLN A 41 -14.47 18.67 -10.47
N TYR A 42 -15.02 17.51 -10.83
CA TYR A 42 -15.71 16.63 -9.88
C TYR A 42 -14.91 16.30 -8.62
N LEU A 43 -13.59 16.06 -8.75
CA LEU A 43 -12.72 15.79 -7.61
C LEU A 43 -12.38 17.06 -6.83
N GLU A 44 -12.17 18.18 -7.52
CA GLU A 44 -11.89 19.48 -6.91
C GLU A 44 -13.09 19.94 -6.05
N ASP A 45 -14.32 19.83 -6.57
CA ASP A 45 -15.55 20.16 -5.85
C ASP A 45 -15.74 19.29 -4.60
N LYS A 46 -15.47 17.98 -4.71
CA LYS A 46 -15.49 17.05 -3.57
C LYS A 46 -14.45 17.44 -2.52
N ARG A 47 -13.23 17.81 -2.95
CA ARG A 47 -12.16 18.24 -2.04
C ARG A 47 -12.55 19.51 -1.29
N GLU A 48 -13.02 20.54 -2.00
CA GLU A 48 -13.41 21.81 -1.38
C GLU A 48 -14.52 21.63 -0.34
N LYS A 49 -15.51 20.75 -0.61
CA LYS A 49 -16.56 20.42 0.36
C LYS A 49 -15.99 19.83 1.64
N LEU A 50 -15.05 18.90 1.53
CA LEU A 50 -14.42 18.26 2.69
C LEU A 50 -13.49 19.23 3.44
N GLU A 51 -12.79 20.11 2.72
CA GLU A 51 -11.94 21.14 3.34
C GLU A 51 -12.80 22.15 4.13
N LYS A 52 -13.95 22.58 3.59
CA LYS A 52 -14.92 23.42 4.32
C LYS A 52 -15.45 22.72 5.56
N LEU A 53 -15.85 21.46 5.44
CA LEU A 53 -16.32 20.66 6.57
C LEU A 53 -15.28 20.59 7.69
N VAL A 54 -14.00 20.45 7.35
CA VAL A 54 -12.91 20.46 8.33
C VAL A 54 -12.75 21.82 9.01
N VAL A 55 -12.93 22.92 8.29
CA VAL A 55 -12.89 24.27 8.89
C VAL A 55 -14.05 24.48 9.86
N GLU A 56 -15.23 23.94 9.54
CA GLU A 56 -16.46 24.11 10.33
C GLU A 56 -16.53 23.19 11.56
N GLU A 57 -16.13 21.92 11.40
CA GLU A 57 -16.32 20.87 12.43
C GLU A 57 -15.01 20.28 12.99
N GLY A 58 -13.86 20.70 12.43
CA GLY A 58 -12.54 20.21 12.81
C GLY A 58 -12.12 18.92 12.13
N GLU A 59 -10.84 18.57 12.22
CA GLU A 59 -10.24 17.46 11.45
C GLU A 59 -10.79 16.06 11.76
N LYS A 60 -11.46 15.89 12.91
CA LYS A 60 -12.05 14.61 13.34
C LYS A 60 -13.30 14.23 12.54
N THR A 61 -13.92 15.19 11.84
CA THR A 61 -15.06 14.91 10.95
C THR A 61 -14.67 14.03 9.76
N ILE A 62 -13.40 14.10 9.32
CA ILE A 62 -12.89 13.25 8.24
C ILE A 62 -12.47 11.92 8.85
N THR A 63 -13.25 10.89 8.52
CA THR A 63 -13.01 9.49 8.92
C THR A 63 -12.47 8.65 7.77
N ARG A 64 -11.76 7.57 8.12
CA ARG A 64 -11.23 6.61 7.16
C ARG A 64 -12.35 6.07 6.25
N PRO A 65 -12.17 6.03 4.92
CA PRO A 65 -13.10 5.33 4.02
C PRO A 65 -13.16 3.83 4.33
N GLU A 66 -14.32 3.20 4.16
CA GLU A 66 -14.51 1.77 4.48
C GLU A 66 -13.62 0.84 3.63
N ASP A 67 -13.43 1.20 2.36
CA ASP A 67 -12.61 0.51 1.38
C ASP A 67 -11.10 0.81 1.53
N TRP A 68 -10.75 1.80 2.34
CA TRP A 68 -9.35 2.14 2.62
C TRP A 68 -8.77 1.23 3.69
N GLY A 69 -7.66 0.57 3.38
CA GLY A 69 -6.94 -0.28 4.32
C GLY A 69 -5.51 -0.54 3.87
N GLY A 70 -4.92 -1.59 4.42
CA GLY A 70 -3.61 -2.06 4.00
C GLY A 70 -3.57 -3.57 3.84
N TYR A 71 -2.55 -4.03 3.13
CA TYR A 71 -2.22 -5.45 3.00
C TYR A 71 -0.79 -5.66 3.48
N ARG A 72 -0.54 -6.82 4.09
CA ARG A 72 0.80 -7.33 4.36
C ARG A 72 1.10 -8.43 3.36
N LEU A 73 2.23 -8.29 2.67
CA LEU A 73 2.82 -9.41 1.93
C LEU A 73 3.59 -10.26 2.93
N CYS A 74 3.23 -11.53 3.03
CA CYS A 74 3.93 -12.55 3.82
C CYS A 74 4.87 -13.29 2.85
N PRO A 75 6.14 -12.86 2.73
CA PRO A 75 7.03 -13.41 1.73
C PRO A 75 7.38 -14.86 2.01
N ASN A 76 7.35 -15.66 0.97
CA ASN A 76 7.95 -17.00 0.93
C ASN A 76 9.08 -17.09 -0.09
N TYR A 77 9.37 -15.98 -0.79
CA TYR A 77 10.43 -15.89 -1.79
C TYR A 77 11.03 -14.48 -1.86
N PHE A 78 12.35 -14.41 -1.83
CA PHE A 78 13.13 -13.21 -2.17
C PHE A 78 14.18 -13.55 -3.21
N GLU A 79 14.37 -12.68 -4.19
CA GLU A 79 15.50 -12.73 -5.09
C GLU A 79 16.28 -11.41 -4.97
N PHE A 80 17.58 -11.55 -4.80
CA PHE A 80 18.55 -10.48 -4.93
C PHE A 80 19.27 -10.67 -6.25
N TRP A 81 19.03 -9.75 -7.18
CA TRP A 81 19.68 -9.70 -8.47
C TRP A 81 20.72 -8.58 -8.44
N GLN A 82 21.96 -8.90 -8.82
CA GLN A 82 23.05 -7.94 -8.94
C GLN A 82 23.67 -8.05 -10.33
N GLY A 83 23.61 -6.94 -11.07
CA GLY A 83 24.18 -6.84 -12.40
C GLY A 83 25.70 -6.91 -12.38
N GLN A 84 26.26 -7.52 -13.44
CA GLN A 84 27.69 -7.69 -13.67
C GLN A 84 28.01 -7.27 -15.12
N SER A 85 29.19 -6.70 -15.35
CA SER A 85 29.57 -6.12 -16.66
C SER A 85 29.79 -7.17 -17.76
N ASP A 86 30.13 -8.40 -17.38
CA ASP A 86 30.37 -9.54 -18.27
C ASP A 86 29.10 -10.35 -18.60
N ARG A 87 27.93 -9.88 -18.14
CA ARG A 87 26.61 -10.52 -18.27
C ARG A 87 26.42 -11.79 -17.43
N ILE A 88 27.36 -12.13 -16.57
CA ILE A 88 27.22 -13.25 -15.63
C ILE A 88 26.68 -12.72 -14.30
N HIS A 89 25.39 -12.36 -14.28
CA HIS A 89 24.77 -11.72 -13.12
C HIS A 89 24.66 -12.64 -11.90
N ASP A 90 24.76 -12.04 -10.71
CA ASP A 90 24.50 -12.74 -9.46
C ASP A 90 23.00 -12.76 -9.19
N ARG A 91 22.46 -13.96 -9.01
CA ARG A 91 21.06 -14.17 -8.61
C ARG A 91 21.02 -15.07 -7.38
N ILE A 92 20.79 -14.47 -6.22
CA ILE A 92 20.70 -15.19 -4.94
C ILE A 92 19.25 -15.20 -4.49
N VAL A 93 18.72 -16.39 -4.31
CA VAL A 93 17.32 -16.62 -3.95
C VAL A 93 17.23 -17.17 -2.53
N PHE A 94 16.29 -16.61 -1.76
CA PHE A 94 15.83 -17.16 -0.49
C PHE A 94 14.41 -17.67 -0.71
N GLU A 95 14.19 -18.97 -0.54
CA GLU A 95 12.89 -19.60 -0.73
C GLU A 95 12.48 -20.38 0.52
N LYS A 96 11.21 -20.28 0.89
CA LYS A 96 10.62 -20.97 2.03
C LYS A 96 9.52 -21.91 1.55
N LYS A 97 9.65 -23.21 1.84
CA LYS A 97 8.63 -24.20 1.43
C LYS A 97 7.57 -24.34 2.52
N GLY A 98 6.31 -24.14 2.14
CA GLY A 98 5.16 -24.32 3.04
C GLY A 98 5.30 -23.53 4.35
N ASN A 99 5.13 -24.24 5.47
CA ASN A 99 5.22 -23.68 6.84
C ASN A 99 6.56 -23.97 7.52
N GLU A 100 7.62 -24.28 6.76
CA GLU A 100 8.96 -24.46 7.33
C GLU A 100 9.39 -23.19 8.09
N MET A 101 10.42 -23.25 8.93
CA MET A 101 10.95 -22.04 9.59
C MET A 101 12.22 -21.54 8.90
N GLU A 102 12.91 -22.43 8.20
CA GLU A 102 14.19 -22.17 7.56
C GLU A 102 14.01 -21.65 6.14
N TRP A 103 14.98 -20.82 5.71
CA TRP A 103 15.06 -20.33 4.35
C TRP A 103 16.11 -21.13 3.59
N LEU A 104 15.72 -21.70 2.46
CA LEU A 104 16.63 -22.34 1.54
C LEU A 104 17.27 -21.27 0.64
N ILE A 105 18.59 -21.22 0.64
CA ILE A 105 19.37 -20.28 -0.18
C ILE A 105 19.86 -21.01 -1.43
N LYS A 106 19.63 -20.41 -2.61
CA LYS A 106 20.05 -20.95 -3.91
C LYS A 106 20.69 -19.86 -4.76
N ARG A 107 21.55 -20.27 -5.69
CA ARG A 107 22.03 -19.43 -6.78
C ARG A 107 21.29 -19.82 -8.06
N LEU A 108 20.77 -18.84 -8.79
CA LEU A 108 20.18 -19.04 -10.12
C LEU A 108 21.17 -18.61 -11.21
N SER A 109 21.06 -19.22 -12.39
CA SER A 109 21.75 -18.73 -13.59
C SER A 109 21.20 -17.35 -13.96
N PRO A 110 22.06 -16.40 -14.39
CA PRO A 110 21.65 -15.08 -14.87
C PRO A 110 20.69 -15.15 -16.06
#